data_AF-A0A0E3XUR3-F1
#
_entry.id   AF-A0A0E3XUR3-F1
#
_cell.length_a   1.000
_cell.length_b   1.000
_cell.length_c   1.000
_cell.angle_alpha   90.00
_cell.angle_beta   90.00
_cell.angle_gamma   90.00
#
_symmetry.space_group_name_H-M   'P 1'
#
loop_
_entity.id
_entity.type
_entity.pdbx_description
1 polymer ?
#
loop_
_entity_poly.entity_id
_entity_poly.type
_entity_poly.pdbx_seq_one_letter_code
_entity_poly.pdbx_strand_id
1 'polypeptide(L)'
;EYSSNTYMVQTALGIMGQTYTPNMVASTGQLETAMGKLRSTFGEYGLGASTGIDLPDESTGFTPKEFDLGNYINNSFGQFDNYTPMQLAQYVATIANNGVRLAPHIVEGVYGNNDQGGLGSLVQETATKELNKVNISESDMAILQQGFYQVSHGTSALTTGRAFSNGAAVSISGKTGTAESYVNGGQKANNTNAVAYAPTENP
;
A
#
# COMPACT_ATOMS: atom_id res chain seq x y z
N GLU A 1 9.30 5.22 -9.89
CA GLU A 1 10.72 5.63 -9.84
C GLU A 1 11.04 6.84 -8.94
N TYR A 2 10.56 8.06 -9.28
CA TYR A 2 11.04 9.31 -8.63
C TYR A 2 10.26 9.80 -7.42
N SER A 3 9.15 9.15 -7.07
CA SER A 3 8.28 9.58 -5.96
C SER A 3 7.75 11.02 -6.11
N SER A 4 7.27 11.39 -7.30
CA SER A 4 6.77 12.74 -7.59
C SER A 4 5.41 13.01 -6.94
N ASN A 5 5.40 13.80 -5.86
CA ASN A 5 4.17 14.26 -5.23
C ASN A 5 3.32 15.10 -6.19
N THR A 6 3.95 15.90 -7.06
CA THR A 6 3.24 16.74 -8.05
C THR A 6 2.41 15.90 -9.02
N TYR A 7 2.85 14.70 -9.39
CA TYR A 7 2.05 13.79 -10.21
C TYR A 7 0.81 13.32 -9.44
N MET A 8 0.99 12.86 -8.20
CA MET A 8 -0.10 12.38 -7.35
C MET A 8 -1.15 13.46 -7.08
N VAL A 9 -0.70 14.69 -6.80
CA VAL A 9 -1.58 15.85 -6.57
C VAL A 9 -2.38 16.21 -7.82
N GLN A 10 -1.76 16.19 -9.01
CA GLN A 10 -2.48 16.43 -10.25
C GLN A 10 -3.51 15.33 -10.54
N THR A 11 -3.19 14.07 -10.25
CA THR A 11 -4.16 12.97 -10.34
C THR A 11 -5.34 13.18 -9.38
N ALA A 12 -5.09 13.58 -8.13
CA ALA A 12 -6.14 13.90 -7.17
C ALA A 12 -7.04 15.04 -7.66
N LEU A 13 -6.47 16.12 -8.20
CA LEU A 13 -7.26 17.18 -8.84
C LEU A 13 -8.13 16.63 -9.99
N GLY A 14 -7.58 15.73 -10.80
CA GLY A 14 -8.32 15.04 -11.87
C GLY A 14 -9.50 14.21 -11.35
N ILE A 15 -9.33 13.47 -10.26
CA ILE A 15 -10.42 12.73 -9.59
C ILE A 15 -11.52 13.69 -9.10
N MET A 16 -11.14 14.88 -8.65
CA MET A 16 -12.03 15.97 -8.26
C MET A 16 -12.61 16.75 -9.47
N GLY A 17 -12.36 16.30 -10.70
CA GLY A 17 -12.89 16.88 -11.93
C GLY A 17 -12.21 18.17 -12.36
N GLN A 18 -10.99 18.43 -11.89
CA GLN A 18 -10.25 19.67 -12.15
C GLN A 18 -8.88 19.38 -12.77
N THR A 19 -8.46 20.22 -13.71
CA THR A 19 -7.10 20.21 -14.25
C THR A 19 -6.33 21.38 -13.64
N TYR A 20 -5.11 21.12 -13.19
CA TYR A 20 -4.28 22.16 -12.58
C TYR A 20 -4.02 23.33 -13.55
N THR A 21 -4.14 24.56 -13.04
CA THR A 21 -3.60 25.75 -13.68
C THR A 21 -2.85 26.60 -12.64
N PRO A 22 -1.79 27.33 -13.04
CA PRO A 22 -1.06 28.18 -12.10
C PRO A 22 -1.99 29.16 -11.38
N ASN A 23 -1.88 29.24 -10.05
CA ASN A 23 -2.67 30.09 -9.17
C ASN A 23 -4.19 29.81 -9.15
N MET A 24 -4.63 28.61 -9.55
CA MET A 24 -6.03 28.25 -9.48
C MET A 24 -6.60 28.31 -8.06
N VAL A 25 -7.86 28.69 -7.95
CA VAL A 25 -8.67 28.45 -6.74
C VAL A 25 -9.43 27.15 -6.97
N ALA A 26 -9.14 26.13 -6.18
CA ALA A 26 -9.78 24.83 -6.33
C ALA A 26 -11.24 24.89 -5.84
N SER A 27 -12.17 24.40 -6.68
CA SER A 27 -13.56 24.21 -6.29
C SER A 27 -13.69 22.99 -5.38
N THR A 28 -14.36 23.14 -4.24
CA THR A 28 -14.54 22.07 -3.25
C THR A 28 -15.88 21.35 -3.35
N GLY A 29 -16.73 21.69 -4.34
CA GLY A 29 -18.05 21.08 -4.51
C GLY A 29 -18.04 19.58 -4.82
N GLN A 30 -16.88 19.02 -5.21
CA GLN A 30 -16.68 17.58 -5.45
C GLN A 30 -15.74 16.93 -4.42
N LEU A 31 -15.34 17.65 -3.36
CA LEU A 31 -14.32 17.22 -2.42
C LEU A 31 -14.69 15.90 -1.71
N GLU A 32 -15.91 15.81 -1.18
CA GLU A 32 -16.37 14.60 -0.48
C GLU A 32 -16.41 13.39 -1.42
N THR A 33 -16.95 13.58 -2.63
CA THR A 33 -16.99 12.55 -3.67
C THR A 33 -15.59 12.10 -4.08
N ALA A 34 -14.67 13.04 -4.25
CA ALA A 34 -13.29 12.75 -4.66
C ALA A 34 -12.51 12.01 -3.58
N MET A 35 -12.64 12.41 -2.31
CA MET A 35 -12.06 11.69 -1.17
C MET A 35 -12.64 10.27 -1.07
N GLY A 36 -13.97 10.12 -1.24
CA GLY A 36 -14.62 8.82 -1.24
C GLY A 36 -14.09 7.88 -2.32
N LYS A 37 -13.90 8.38 -3.56
CA LYS A 37 -13.29 7.60 -4.65
C LYS A 37 -11.86 7.18 -4.34
N LEU A 38 -11.03 8.11 -3.86
CA LEU A 38 -9.63 7.83 -3.50
C LEU A 38 -9.54 6.78 -2.39
N ARG A 39 -10.30 6.95 -1.31
CA ARG A 39 -10.35 6.00 -0.19
C ARG A 39 -10.93 4.65 -0.58
N SER A 40 -11.88 4.61 -1.51
CA SER A 40 -12.39 3.34 -2.05
C SER A 40 -11.27 2.53 -2.69
N THR A 41 -10.44 3.17 -3.52
CA THR A 41 -9.28 2.50 -4.13
C THR A 41 -8.25 2.08 -3.10
N PHE A 42 -7.97 2.89 -2.06
CA PHE A 42 -7.13 2.48 -0.95
C PHE A 42 -7.65 1.20 -0.26
N GLY A 43 -8.96 1.12 -0.03
CA GLY A 43 -9.62 -0.03 0.56
C GLY A 43 -9.52 -1.31 -0.29
N GLU A 44 -9.54 -1.21 -1.62
CA GLU A 44 -9.33 -2.35 -2.53
C GLU A 44 -7.97 -3.02 -2.32
N TYR A 45 -6.97 -2.26 -1.88
CA TYR A 45 -5.63 -2.74 -1.53
C TYR A 45 -5.46 -3.08 -0.03
N GLY A 46 -6.48 -2.84 0.79
CA GLY A 46 -6.47 -3.07 2.24
C GLY A 46 -6.06 -1.89 3.10
N LEU A 47 -5.73 -0.74 2.50
CA LEU A 47 -5.40 0.49 3.24
C LEU A 47 -6.69 1.13 3.75
N GLY A 48 -6.87 1.17 5.07
CA GLY A 48 -8.10 1.68 5.70
C GLY A 48 -9.24 0.66 5.79
N ALA A 49 -9.00 -0.60 5.40
CA ALA A 49 -9.95 -1.69 5.48
C ALA A 49 -9.42 -2.83 6.37
N SER A 50 -10.31 -3.71 6.86
CA SER A 50 -9.90 -4.93 7.56
C SER A 50 -9.10 -5.83 6.62
N THR A 51 -7.96 -6.32 7.11
CA THR A 51 -7.07 -7.23 6.38
C THR A 51 -7.64 -8.64 6.32
N GLY A 52 -8.50 -9.02 7.27
CA GLY A 52 -9.07 -10.35 7.38
C GLY A 52 -8.13 -11.35 8.05
N ILE A 53 -7.14 -10.87 8.80
CA ILE A 53 -6.21 -11.70 9.56
C ILE A 53 -6.95 -12.59 10.57
N ASP A 54 -6.42 -13.78 10.80
CA ASP A 54 -6.95 -14.80 11.73
C ASP A 54 -6.61 -14.49 13.21
N LEU A 55 -6.72 -13.21 13.59
CA LEU A 55 -6.58 -12.75 14.96
C LEU A 55 -7.90 -12.14 15.46
N PRO A 56 -8.12 -12.08 16.80
CA PRO A 56 -9.38 -11.62 17.36
C PRO A 56 -9.72 -10.15 17.06
N ASP A 57 -8.71 -9.30 16.90
CA ASP A 57 -8.90 -7.88 16.65
C ASP A 57 -7.77 -7.32 15.77
N GLU A 58 -8.12 -6.36 14.92
CA GLU A 58 -7.19 -5.58 14.12
C GLU A 58 -7.65 -4.11 14.07
N SER A 59 -6.70 -3.19 14.19
CA SER A 59 -6.98 -1.79 13.84
C SER A 59 -7.10 -1.68 12.31
N THR A 60 -8.16 -1.03 11.84
CA THR A 60 -8.33 -0.69 10.42
C THR A 60 -7.64 0.63 10.04
N GLY A 61 -6.79 1.17 10.91
CA GLY A 61 -6.12 2.44 10.73
C GLY A 61 -6.92 3.62 11.31
N PHE A 62 -6.54 4.83 10.90
CA PHE A 62 -7.21 6.08 11.27
C PHE A 62 -7.59 6.85 10.01
N THR A 63 -8.89 6.88 9.71
CA THR A 63 -9.46 7.57 8.55
C THR A 63 -10.48 8.61 9.02
N PRO A 64 -10.07 9.87 9.25
CA PRO A 64 -10.97 10.91 9.74
C PRO A 64 -12.15 11.15 8.78
N LYS A 65 -13.36 11.27 9.35
CA LYS A 65 -14.55 11.68 8.60
C LYS A 65 -14.57 13.18 8.31
N GLU A 66 -14.03 13.97 9.22
CA GLU A 66 -13.81 15.41 9.02
C GLU A 66 -12.47 15.62 8.31
N PHE A 67 -12.51 16.30 7.18
CA PHE A 67 -11.33 16.63 6.38
C PHE A 67 -11.61 17.86 5.53
N ASP A 68 -10.55 18.53 5.09
CA ASP A 68 -10.61 19.66 4.17
C ASP A 68 -9.84 19.35 2.87
N LEU A 69 -9.73 20.34 1.99
CA LEU A 69 -8.99 20.21 0.74
C LEU A 69 -7.51 19.89 0.98
N GLY A 70 -6.88 20.50 1.98
CA GLY A 70 -5.47 20.25 2.30
C GLY A 70 -5.24 18.80 2.70
N ASN A 71 -6.12 18.27 3.54
CA ASN A 71 -6.11 16.87 3.95
C ASN A 71 -6.31 15.92 2.76
N TYR A 72 -7.25 16.22 1.84
CA TYR A 72 -7.45 15.44 0.62
C TYR A 72 -6.20 15.39 -0.27
N ILE A 73 -5.58 16.55 -0.50
CA ILE A 73 -4.33 16.63 -1.27
C ILE A 73 -3.22 15.86 -0.58
N ASN A 74 -3.04 16.02 0.74
CA ASN A 74 -2.04 15.29 1.52
C ASN A 74 -2.28 13.77 1.49
N ASN A 75 -3.55 13.34 1.48
CA ASN A 75 -3.88 11.92 1.44
C ASN A 75 -3.46 11.27 0.11
N SER A 76 -3.41 12.03 -1.00
CA SER A 76 -2.97 11.50 -2.31
C SER A 76 -1.52 11.01 -2.34
N PHE A 77 -0.70 11.41 -1.37
CA PHE A 77 0.68 10.96 -1.19
C PHE A 77 0.97 10.45 0.23
N GLY A 78 -0.07 10.04 0.97
CA GLY A 78 0.08 9.31 2.24
C GLY A 78 0.42 10.15 3.47
N GLN A 79 0.10 11.45 3.48
CA GLN A 79 0.32 12.38 4.60
C GLN A 79 -0.98 12.74 5.33
N PHE A 80 -1.93 11.81 5.50
CA PHE A 80 -3.18 12.09 6.21
C PHE A 80 -3.78 10.86 6.90
N ASP A 81 -4.37 9.93 6.15
CA ASP A 81 -4.88 8.69 6.74
C ASP A 81 -3.72 7.86 7.31
N ASN A 82 -3.94 7.17 8.43
CA ASN A 82 -2.91 6.32 9.04
C ASN A 82 -3.27 4.85 8.88
N TYR A 83 -2.26 4.03 8.61
CA TYR A 83 -2.44 2.61 8.32
C TYR A 83 -1.54 1.74 9.19
N THR A 84 -1.94 0.50 9.40
CA THR A 84 -1.12 -0.47 10.15
C THR A 84 -0.04 -1.08 9.26
N PRO A 85 1.06 -1.60 9.84
CA PRO A 85 2.05 -2.35 9.08
C PRO A 85 1.47 -3.56 8.33
N MET A 86 0.45 -4.23 8.90
CA MET A 86 -0.22 -5.37 8.23
C MET A 86 -0.99 -4.92 6.98
N GLN A 87 -1.66 -3.76 7.03
CA GLN A 87 -2.31 -3.18 5.85
C GLN A 87 -1.28 -2.82 4.77
N LEU A 88 -0.11 -2.26 5.14
CA LEU A 88 0.96 -1.95 4.19
C LEU A 88 1.53 -3.22 3.53
N ALA A 89 1.70 -4.30 4.30
CA ALA A 89 2.13 -5.60 3.78
C ALA A 89 1.11 -6.18 2.79
N GLN A 90 -0.18 -6.16 3.15
CA GLN A 90 -1.24 -6.62 2.26
C GLN A 90 -1.35 -5.79 0.98
N TYR A 91 -1.16 -4.46 1.07
CA TYR A 91 -1.13 -3.56 -0.09
C TYR A 91 -0.06 -3.98 -1.10
N VAL A 92 1.19 -4.15 -0.66
CA VAL A 92 2.27 -4.53 -1.58
C VAL A 92 2.13 -5.97 -2.06
N ALA A 93 1.65 -6.88 -1.21
CA ALA A 93 1.35 -8.25 -1.60
C ALA A 93 0.25 -8.31 -2.68
N THR A 94 -0.74 -7.41 -2.62
CA THR A 94 -1.78 -7.30 -3.66
C THR A 94 -1.20 -6.88 -5.01
N ILE A 95 -0.21 -5.97 -5.03
CA ILE A 95 0.51 -5.60 -6.27
C ILE A 95 1.33 -6.79 -6.79
N ALA A 96 2.04 -7.47 -5.90
CA ALA A 96 2.84 -8.65 -6.24
C ALA A 96 1.96 -9.79 -6.79
N ASN A 97 0.74 -9.92 -6.27
CA ASN A 97 -0.26 -10.93 -6.68
C ASN A 97 -1.23 -10.41 -7.76
N ASN A 98 -0.74 -9.58 -8.68
CA ASN A 98 -1.50 -9.12 -9.87
C ASN A 98 -2.89 -8.53 -9.56
N GLY A 99 -2.99 -7.81 -8.44
CA GLY A 99 -4.22 -7.13 -8.00
C GLY A 99 -5.18 -7.99 -7.20
N VAL A 100 -4.89 -9.28 -6.97
CA VAL A 100 -5.73 -10.15 -6.14
C VAL A 100 -5.30 -10.02 -4.68
N ARG A 101 -6.19 -9.44 -3.87
CA ARG A 101 -5.96 -9.20 -2.46
C ARG A 101 -6.32 -10.44 -1.65
N LEU A 102 -5.34 -11.01 -0.96
CA LEU A 102 -5.50 -12.21 -0.13
C LEU A 102 -5.62 -11.83 1.36
N ALA A 103 -6.43 -12.59 2.10
CA ALA A 103 -6.43 -12.50 3.56
C ALA A 103 -5.14 -13.14 4.11
N PRO A 104 -4.35 -12.42 4.92
CA PRO A 104 -3.20 -13.02 5.61
C PRO A 104 -3.69 -14.01 6.67
N HIS A 105 -2.95 -15.07 6.90
CA HIS A 105 -3.22 -16.03 7.98
C HIS A 105 -1.91 -16.44 8.66
N ILE A 106 -1.96 -16.64 9.98
CA ILE A 106 -0.86 -17.11 10.81
C ILE A 106 -0.87 -18.64 10.89
N VAL A 107 -2.07 -19.25 10.92
CA VAL A 107 -2.22 -20.70 10.99
C VAL A 107 -2.06 -21.32 9.60
N GLU A 108 -1.08 -22.20 9.41
CA GLU A 108 -0.90 -22.95 8.16
C GLU A 108 -1.86 -24.16 8.09
N GLY A 109 -2.06 -24.84 9.21
CA GLY A 109 -2.92 -26.02 9.27
C GLY A 109 -3.15 -26.49 10.69
N VAL A 110 -4.19 -27.31 10.85
CA VAL A 110 -4.53 -28.01 12.09
C VAL A 110 -4.00 -29.43 12.00
N TYR A 111 -3.24 -29.84 13.00
CA TYR A 111 -2.61 -31.16 13.09
C TYR A 111 -3.16 -31.94 14.28
N GLY A 112 -3.26 -33.26 14.12
CA GLY A 112 -3.62 -34.16 15.19
C GLY A 112 -2.46 -34.40 16.16
N ASN A 113 -2.65 -35.34 17.09
CA ASN A 113 -1.59 -35.84 17.95
C ASN A 113 -1.06 -37.18 17.43
N ASN A 114 0.24 -37.43 17.58
CA ASN A 114 0.81 -38.77 17.44
C ASN A 114 0.60 -39.60 18.73
N ASP A 115 0.96 -40.88 18.69
CA ASP A 115 0.77 -41.81 19.82
C ASP A 115 1.50 -41.38 21.11
N GLN A 116 2.52 -40.53 21.00
CA GLN A 116 3.29 -39.97 22.11
C GLN A 116 2.76 -38.61 22.60
N GLY A 117 1.65 -38.12 22.02
CA GLY A 117 1.05 -36.81 22.34
C GLY A 117 1.70 -35.61 21.65
N GLY A 118 2.67 -35.82 20.77
CA GLY A 118 3.33 -34.77 19.97
C GLY A 118 2.58 -34.46 18.67
N LEU A 119 3.23 -33.74 17.75
CA LEU A 119 2.66 -33.38 16.44
C LEU A 119 2.35 -34.64 15.62
N GLY A 120 1.09 -34.79 15.21
CA GLY A 120 0.58 -35.87 14.38
C GLY A 120 0.42 -35.47 12.92
N SER A 121 -0.45 -36.18 12.20
CA SER A 121 -0.76 -35.90 10.80
C SER A 121 -1.60 -34.63 10.62
N LEU A 122 -1.48 -34.01 9.45
CA LEU A 122 -2.35 -32.92 9.02
C LEU A 122 -3.82 -33.37 9.05
N VAL A 123 -4.68 -32.54 9.63
CA VAL A 123 -6.13 -32.73 9.70
C VAL A 123 -6.83 -31.80 8.72
N GLN A 124 -6.42 -30.53 8.71
CA GLN A 124 -7.01 -29.52 7.84
C GLN A 124 -5.97 -28.45 7.52
N GLU A 125 -5.78 -28.14 6.24
CA GLU A 125 -4.97 -27.01 5.78
C GLU A 125 -5.79 -25.71 5.81
N THR A 126 -5.14 -24.59 6.11
CA THR A 126 -5.75 -23.26 5.96
C THR A 126 -5.71 -22.86 4.50
N ALA A 127 -6.89 -22.87 3.85
CA ALA A 127 -6.99 -22.48 2.45
C ALA A 127 -6.72 -20.99 2.24
N THR A 128 -6.06 -20.65 1.12
CA THR A 128 -5.95 -19.27 0.65
C THR A 128 -7.33 -18.66 0.47
N LYS A 129 -7.53 -17.44 0.97
CA LYS A 129 -8.79 -16.71 0.88
C LYS A 129 -8.61 -15.42 0.09
N GLU A 130 -9.16 -15.38 -1.11
CA GLU A 130 -9.29 -14.15 -1.90
C GLU A 130 -10.36 -13.24 -1.30
N LEU A 131 -10.04 -11.96 -1.14
CA LEU A 131 -10.96 -10.95 -0.61
C LEU A 131 -11.62 -10.15 -1.74
N ASN A 132 -10.81 -9.68 -2.68
CA ASN A 132 -11.24 -8.93 -3.85
C ASN A 132 -10.11 -8.89 -4.91
N LYS A 133 -10.45 -8.43 -6.11
CA LYS A 133 -9.48 -8.07 -7.14
C LYS A 133 -9.58 -6.58 -7.44
N VAL A 134 -8.46 -5.88 -7.48
CA VAL A 134 -8.39 -4.45 -7.82
C VAL A 134 -8.90 -4.25 -9.26
N ASN A 135 -9.79 -3.28 -9.46
CA ASN A 135 -10.46 -3.08 -10.73
C ASN A 135 -9.65 -2.24 -11.72
N ILE A 136 -8.51 -2.76 -12.18
CA ILE A 136 -7.68 -2.18 -13.25
C ILE A 136 -7.30 -3.24 -14.29
N SER A 137 -6.86 -2.80 -15.47
CA SER A 137 -6.40 -3.72 -16.51
C SER A 137 -5.09 -4.40 -16.11
N GLU A 138 -4.81 -5.56 -16.71
CA GLU A 138 -3.51 -6.24 -16.55
C GLU A 138 -2.34 -5.35 -17.03
N SER A 139 -2.56 -4.58 -18.10
CA SER A 139 -1.56 -3.61 -18.58
C SER A 139 -1.30 -2.49 -17.58
N ASP A 140 -2.33 -1.99 -16.88
CA ASP A 140 -2.13 -0.97 -15.84
C ASP A 140 -1.39 -1.56 -14.63
N MET A 141 -1.70 -2.80 -14.24
CA MET A 141 -0.96 -3.50 -13.18
C MET A 141 0.52 -3.68 -13.56
N ALA A 142 0.80 -4.06 -14.80
CA ALA A 142 2.17 -4.17 -15.31
C ALA A 142 2.92 -2.83 -15.27
N ILE A 143 2.24 -1.71 -15.54
CA ILE A 143 2.83 -0.37 -15.38
C ILE A 143 3.21 -0.10 -13.91
N LEU A 144 2.37 -0.49 -12.96
CA LEU A 144 2.68 -0.35 -11.52
C LEU A 144 3.91 -1.18 -11.12
N GLN A 145 3.95 -2.45 -11.52
CA GLN A 145 5.05 -3.37 -11.23
C GLN A 145 6.36 -2.89 -11.89
N GLN A 146 6.30 -2.40 -13.13
CA GLN A 146 7.46 -1.77 -13.80
C GLN A 146 7.93 -0.53 -13.03
N GLY A 147 7.00 0.27 -12.51
CA GLY A 147 7.31 1.42 -11.67
C GLY A 147 8.04 1.04 -10.38
N PHE A 148 7.64 -0.07 -9.73
CA PHE A 148 8.30 -0.66 -8.55
C PHE A 148 9.69 -1.21 -8.88
N TYR A 149 9.83 -1.90 -10.02
CA TYR A 149 11.11 -2.40 -10.50
C TYR A 149 12.11 -1.26 -10.74
N GLN A 150 11.68 -0.17 -11.38
CA GLN A 150 12.55 0.97 -11.66
C GLN A 150 12.94 1.74 -10.40
N VAL A 151 12.18 1.69 -9.31
CA VAL A 151 12.59 2.31 -8.04
C VAL A 151 13.89 1.70 -7.52
N SER A 152 14.10 0.40 -7.70
CA SER A 152 15.30 -0.32 -7.25
C SER A 152 16.38 -0.44 -8.34
N HIS A 153 15.99 -0.56 -9.62
CA HIS A 153 16.91 -0.82 -10.73
C HIS A 153 17.14 0.39 -11.66
N GLY A 154 16.49 1.52 -11.39
CA GLY A 154 16.63 2.74 -12.19
C GLY A 154 18.03 3.34 -12.14
N THR A 155 18.49 3.84 -13.29
CA THR A 155 19.82 4.47 -13.47
C THR A 155 19.76 5.99 -13.41
N SER A 156 18.57 6.58 -13.33
CA SER A 156 18.38 8.03 -13.21
C SER A 156 18.96 8.56 -11.91
N ALA A 157 19.48 9.79 -11.92
CA ALA A 157 19.94 10.44 -10.69
C ALA A 157 18.83 10.58 -9.63
N LEU A 158 17.56 10.58 -10.06
CA LEU A 158 16.38 10.75 -9.20
C LEU A 158 15.77 9.43 -8.70
N THR A 159 16.31 8.27 -9.07
CA THR A 159 15.81 6.97 -8.60
C THR A 159 15.92 6.86 -7.07
N THR A 160 14.81 6.52 -6.41
CA THR A 160 14.65 6.68 -4.95
C THR A 160 15.00 5.46 -4.10
N GLY A 161 15.23 4.29 -4.71
CA GLY A 161 15.30 3.02 -3.97
C GLY A 161 16.42 2.09 -4.41
N ARG A 162 17.49 2.58 -5.05
CA ARG A 162 18.66 1.75 -5.44
C ARG A 162 19.26 0.95 -4.29
N ALA A 163 19.04 1.40 -3.04
CA ALA A 163 19.43 0.66 -1.84
C ALA A 163 18.82 -0.76 -1.77
N PHE A 164 17.64 -1.00 -2.35
CA PHE A 164 17.05 -2.33 -2.42
C PHE A 164 17.93 -3.34 -3.17
N SER A 165 18.62 -2.90 -4.22
CA SER A 165 19.41 -3.80 -5.08
C SER A 165 20.86 -3.97 -4.63
N ASN A 166 21.33 -3.17 -3.66
CA ASN A 166 22.73 -3.21 -3.22
C ASN A 166 23.02 -4.46 -2.38
N GLY A 167 23.62 -5.48 -3.00
CA GLY A 167 23.96 -6.75 -2.34
C GLY A 167 22.78 -7.72 -2.21
N ALA A 168 21.67 -7.48 -2.92
CA ALA A 168 20.52 -8.37 -2.92
C ALA A 168 20.81 -9.69 -3.64
N ALA A 169 20.38 -10.81 -3.06
CA ALA A 169 20.54 -12.15 -3.66
C ALA A 169 19.54 -12.42 -4.80
N VAL A 170 18.45 -11.68 -4.86
CA VAL A 170 17.37 -11.77 -5.86
C VAL A 170 16.95 -10.38 -6.31
N SER A 171 16.29 -10.29 -7.46
CA SER A 171 15.75 -9.02 -7.98
C SER A 171 14.60 -8.54 -7.10
N ILE A 172 14.76 -7.40 -6.41
CA ILE A 172 13.77 -6.82 -5.50
C ILE A 172 13.06 -5.66 -6.18
N SER A 173 11.73 -5.67 -6.17
CA SER A 173 10.88 -4.56 -6.59
C SER A 173 10.24 -3.92 -5.37
N GLY A 174 10.14 -2.59 -5.35
CA GLY A 174 9.64 -1.92 -4.15
C GLY A 174 9.37 -0.44 -4.29
N LYS A 175 8.92 0.16 -3.20
CA LYS A 175 8.70 1.59 -3.08
C LYS A 175 9.13 2.07 -1.69
N THR A 176 9.92 3.15 -1.68
CA THR A 176 10.28 3.88 -0.47
C THR A 176 9.22 4.91 -0.12
N GLY A 177 9.04 5.19 1.17
CA GLY A 177 8.20 6.25 1.68
C GLY A 177 9.03 7.28 2.45
N THR A 178 8.58 8.52 2.46
CA THR A 178 9.09 9.53 3.38
C THR A 178 7.90 10.36 3.82
N ALA A 179 7.62 10.30 5.12
CA ALA A 179 6.51 11.02 5.71
C ALA A 179 7.05 12.04 6.72
N GLU A 180 6.77 13.33 6.51
CA GLU A 180 7.18 14.40 7.42
C GLU A 180 6.30 14.40 8.66
N SER A 181 6.93 14.47 9.83
CA SER A 181 6.28 14.38 11.13
C SER A 181 6.99 15.26 12.18
N TYR A 182 6.45 15.24 13.39
CA TYR A 182 7.00 15.92 14.56
C TYR A 182 7.13 14.91 15.71
N VAL A 183 8.26 14.98 16.42
CA VAL A 183 8.48 14.22 17.67
C VAL A 183 8.33 15.14 18.88
N ASN A 184 8.46 14.57 20.08
CA ASN A 184 8.32 15.30 21.34
C ASN A 184 9.15 16.61 21.34
N GLY A 185 8.56 17.70 21.81
CA GLY A 185 9.17 19.04 21.76
C GLY A 185 9.03 19.75 20.40
N GLY A 186 8.26 19.21 19.45
CA GLY A 186 8.02 19.84 18.15
C GLY A 186 9.20 19.75 17.17
N GLN A 187 10.17 18.88 17.46
CA GLN A 187 11.29 18.64 16.56
C GLN A 187 10.79 17.92 15.31
N LYS A 188 11.18 18.44 14.13
CA LYS A 188 10.87 17.80 12.85
C LYS A 188 11.58 16.45 12.73
N ALA A 189 10.85 15.44 12.29
CA ALA A 189 11.37 14.10 12.01
C ALA A 189 10.68 13.50 10.80
N ASN A 190 11.23 12.42 10.24
CA ASN A 190 10.65 11.73 9.10
C ASN A 190 10.46 10.25 9.41
N ASN A 191 9.34 9.69 8.94
CA ASN A 191 9.17 8.24 8.85
C ASN A 191 9.79 7.75 7.54
N THR A 192 10.61 6.70 7.59
CA THR A 192 11.34 6.14 6.46
C THR A 192 10.82 4.75 6.08
N ASN A 193 9.50 4.61 5.97
CA ASN A 193 8.87 3.34 5.67
C ASN A 193 9.22 2.87 4.26
N ALA A 194 9.18 1.57 4.02
CA ALA A 194 9.40 0.98 2.70
C ALA A 194 8.56 -0.29 2.55
N VAL A 195 8.10 -0.56 1.32
CA VAL A 195 7.44 -1.81 0.94
C VAL A 195 8.16 -2.43 -0.24
N ALA A 196 8.26 -3.75 -0.29
CA ALA A 196 8.94 -4.46 -1.37
C ALA A 196 8.40 -5.90 -1.49
N TYR A 197 8.62 -6.50 -2.66
CA TYR A 197 8.37 -7.91 -2.94
C TYR A 197 9.50 -8.48 -3.81
N ALA A 198 9.70 -9.80 -3.74
CA ALA A 198 10.76 -10.49 -4.48
C ALA A 198 10.50 -12.02 -4.51
N PRO A 199 11.06 -12.74 -5.51
CA PRO A 199 11.74 -12.23 -6.71
C PRO A 199 10.78 -11.43 -7.59
N THR A 200 11.28 -10.40 -8.27
CA THR A 200 10.46 -9.50 -9.11
C THR A 200 9.65 -10.27 -10.15
N GLU A 201 10.24 -11.31 -10.73
CA GLU A 201 9.70 -12.05 -11.87
C GLU A 201 8.64 -13.08 -11.48
N ASN A 202 8.68 -13.57 -10.24
CA ASN A 202 7.73 -14.53 -9.68
C ASN A 202 7.66 -14.38 -8.16
N PRO A 203 6.97 -13.35 -7.66
CA PRO A 203 6.87 -13.03 -6.23
C PRO A 203 6.13 -14.09 -5.41
#